data_AF-A0AAW0FJJ4-F1
#
_entry.id   AF-A0AAW0FJJ4-F1
#
_cell.length_a   1.000
_cell.length_b   1.000
_cell.length_c   1.000
_cell.angle_alpha   90.00
_cell.angle_beta   90.00
_cell.angle_gamma   90.00
#
_symmetry.space_group_name_H-M   'P 1'
#
loop_
_entity.id
_entity.type
_entity.pdbx_description
1 polymer ?
#
loop_
_entity_poly.entity_id
_entity_poly.type
_entity_poly.pdbx_seq_one_letter_code
_entity_poly.pdbx_strand_id
1 'polypeptide(L)'
;MWSEGREGMYAAQHSRDPVRDFPPVERELDNYWEKAFPILYPYGTGGIAAKRPVKLSLLEQTRWALQQHDHRFRTYQSFVFVACNQQQRRDALSSCRVLIKRRDFAKLSSKFANLTVADLEKAADEESKGIQISNPNARALLEATFGTASRVIAADSIRSQYRKELQAGSIYFGPPSVWVTVNPDDLHDPIAQVLVGEEIDLDQFSKTVGPTKQERAKNIARDGAKVSNKRFESSKGIFGILEGYYGTVECQGRGSLHIHMLLFLKGAPSWEEMRELLKTEDFRAKVKTFIAANFKAHYPELKNKEAIDAIPSNTEVAYDRPPHPDSEDYWVKVHDLEVQVVRTKQMHTCTPQTCIINDRKGARCKRRAP
;
A
#
# COMPACT_ATOMS: atom_id res chain seq x y z
N MET A 1 42.21 0.78 -1.05
CA MET A 1 41.42 1.79 -0.29
C MET A 1 40.52 1.19 0.80
N TRP A 2 40.27 -0.13 0.83
CA TRP A 2 39.43 -0.78 1.85
C TRP A 2 40.22 -1.65 2.85
N SER A 3 41.53 -1.44 2.96
CA SER A 3 42.42 -2.28 3.77
C SER A 3 42.71 -1.76 5.18
N GLU A 4 42.27 -0.53 5.53
CA GLU A 4 42.68 0.13 6.78
C GLU A 4 41.53 0.60 7.69
N GLY A 5 40.29 0.19 7.41
CA GLY A 5 39.15 0.45 8.31
C GLY A 5 38.80 1.93 8.55
N ARG A 6 39.37 2.87 7.79
CA ARG A 6 38.99 4.29 7.81
C ARG A 6 38.12 4.58 6.60
N GLU A 7 36.83 4.76 6.84
CA GLU A 7 35.89 5.26 5.84
C GLU A 7 36.29 6.70 5.45
N GLY A 8 36.52 6.96 4.17
CA GLY A 8 36.95 8.27 3.68
C GLY A 8 35.86 9.33 3.82
N MET A 9 36.26 10.61 3.85
CA MET A 9 35.31 11.73 3.84
C MET A 9 34.44 11.72 2.57
N TYR A 10 33.12 11.62 2.75
CA TYR A 10 32.16 11.81 1.67
C TYR A 10 32.03 13.30 1.33
N ALA A 11 32.44 13.68 0.12
CA ALA A 11 32.24 15.02 -0.39
C ALA A 11 30.79 15.18 -0.89
N ALA A 12 29.89 15.68 -0.03
CA ALA A 12 28.55 16.08 -0.44
C ALA A 12 28.61 17.45 -1.15
N GLN A 13 28.78 17.45 -2.47
CA GLN A 13 28.74 18.68 -3.26
C GLN A 13 27.31 19.22 -3.43
N HIS A 14 27.16 20.54 -3.35
CA HIS A 14 25.91 21.25 -3.60
C HIS A 14 25.53 21.20 -5.09
N SER A 15 24.86 20.14 -5.53
CA SER A 15 24.32 20.07 -6.90
C SER A 15 22.80 20.34 -6.93
N ARG A 16 22.34 21.00 -7.99
CA ARG A 16 20.90 21.16 -8.31
C ARG A 16 20.35 19.95 -9.08
N ASP A 17 21.23 19.06 -9.50
CA ASP A 17 20.97 17.84 -10.26
C ASP A 17 21.46 16.60 -9.49
N PRO A 18 21.01 15.38 -9.80
CA PRO A 18 21.46 14.16 -9.12
C PRO A 18 22.99 14.10 -9.01
N VAL A 19 23.50 13.91 -7.80
CA VAL A 19 24.94 13.76 -7.59
C VAL A 19 25.37 12.42 -8.18
N ARG A 20 26.32 12.48 -9.11
CA ARG A 20 26.90 11.33 -9.81
C ARG A 20 27.99 10.72 -8.93
N ASP A 21 27.90 9.43 -8.61
CA ASP A 21 28.94 8.71 -7.85
C ASP A 21 30.20 8.38 -8.69
N PHE A 22 30.25 8.84 -9.95
CA PHE A 22 31.35 8.66 -10.90
C PHE A 22 32.04 10.01 -11.18
N PRO A 23 33.34 10.01 -11.51
CA PRO A 23 34.12 11.23 -11.76
C PRO A 23 33.47 12.13 -12.83
N PRO A 24 33.70 13.46 -12.77
CA PRO A 24 33.13 14.40 -13.72
C PRO A 24 33.57 14.03 -15.14
N VAL A 25 32.61 13.90 -16.04
CA VAL A 25 32.91 13.84 -17.48
C VAL A 25 32.40 15.16 -18.04
N GLU A 26 33.30 15.96 -18.61
CA GLU A 26 33.07 17.31 -19.15
C GLU A 26 32.15 17.38 -20.38
N ARG A 27 31.32 16.36 -20.64
CA ARG A 27 30.38 16.39 -21.78
C ARG A 27 29.01 16.85 -21.32
N GLU A 28 28.40 17.72 -22.13
CA GLU A 28 27.00 18.14 -22.02
C GLU A 28 26.14 16.98 -21.53
N LEU A 29 25.38 17.22 -20.46
CA LEU A 29 24.68 16.19 -19.70
C LEU A 29 23.69 15.43 -20.58
N ASP A 30 24.17 14.35 -21.18
CA ASP A 30 23.34 13.33 -21.79
C ASP A 30 22.34 12.83 -20.74
N ASN A 31 21.08 12.69 -21.14
CA ASN A 31 20.02 12.29 -20.24
C ASN A 31 20.30 10.89 -19.65
N TYR A 32 20.36 10.82 -18.32
CA TYR A 32 20.58 9.56 -17.59
C TYR A 32 19.59 8.46 -18.02
N TRP A 33 18.31 8.78 -18.20
CA TRP A 33 17.27 7.81 -18.50
C TRP A 33 17.43 7.22 -19.91
N GLU A 34 17.79 8.06 -20.87
CA GLU A 34 18.01 7.64 -22.26
C GLU A 34 19.19 6.67 -22.34
N LYS A 35 20.25 6.90 -21.54
CA LYS A 35 21.43 6.05 -21.48
C LYS A 35 21.26 4.79 -20.64
N ALA A 36 20.55 4.89 -19.52
CA ALA A 36 20.34 3.76 -18.62
C ALA A 36 19.34 2.75 -19.18
N PHE A 37 18.43 3.21 -20.04
CA PHE A 37 17.38 2.39 -20.64
C PHE A 37 17.35 2.55 -22.17
N PRO A 38 18.42 2.18 -22.89
CA PRO A 38 18.50 2.39 -24.34
C PRO A 38 17.41 1.61 -25.09
N ILE A 39 16.93 0.49 -24.54
CA ILE A 39 15.81 -0.28 -25.13
C ILE A 39 14.48 0.48 -24.99
N LEU A 40 14.28 1.22 -23.89
CA LEU A 40 13.09 2.05 -23.69
C LEU A 40 13.18 3.37 -24.47
N TYR A 41 14.40 3.85 -24.73
CA TYR A 41 14.70 5.07 -25.48
C TYR A 41 15.65 4.81 -26.66
N PRO A 42 15.20 4.07 -27.70
CA PRO A 42 16.06 3.60 -28.79
C PRO A 42 16.72 4.72 -29.59
N TYR A 43 16.10 5.90 -29.62
CA TYR A 43 16.63 7.08 -30.31
C TYR A 43 17.47 7.99 -29.40
N GLY A 44 17.64 7.63 -28.11
CA GLY A 44 18.35 8.47 -27.15
C GLY A 44 17.71 9.85 -26.97
N THR A 45 16.37 9.94 -27.02
CA THR A 45 15.63 11.20 -26.88
C THR A 45 14.32 10.97 -26.11
N GLY A 46 13.73 12.04 -25.59
CA GLY A 46 12.41 12.01 -24.94
C GLY A 46 12.41 11.39 -23.54
N GLY A 47 13.59 11.15 -22.97
CA GLY A 47 13.75 10.61 -21.63
C GLY A 47 13.16 11.48 -20.55
N ILE A 48 12.90 10.85 -19.40
CA ILE A 48 12.57 11.57 -18.17
C ILE A 48 13.66 12.63 -17.90
N ALA A 49 13.26 13.79 -17.43
CA ALA A 49 14.13 14.95 -17.17
C ALA A 49 14.83 15.54 -18.43
N ALA A 50 14.43 15.17 -19.64
CA ALA A 50 14.85 15.87 -20.85
C ALA A 50 14.46 17.36 -20.79
N LYS A 51 15.27 18.21 -21.43
CA LYS A 51 14.96 19.65 -21.57
C LYS A 51 13.66 19.81 -22.35
N ARG A 52 12.70 20.53 -21.78
CA ARG A 52 11.36 20.77 -22.33
C ARG A 52 10.93 22.22 -22.08
N PRO A 53 10.06 22.79 -22.94
CA PRO A 53 9.49 24.13 -22.69
C PRO A 53 8.70 24.20 -21.39
N VAL A 54 7.90 23.16 -21.12
CA VAL A 54 7.15 23.02 -19.86
C VAL A 54 7.90 22.07 -18.94
N LYS A 55 8.20 22.53 -17.72
CA LYS A 55 8.83 21.71 -16.70
C LYS A 55 7.80 20.75 -16.11
N LEU A 56 8.12 19.46 -16.17
CA LEU A 56 7.35 18.40 -15.54
C LEU A 56 8.15 17.80 -14.38
N SER A 57 7.48 17.42 -13.30
CA SER A 57 8.13 16.71 -12.20
C SER A 57 8.60 15.31 -12.63
N LEU A 58 9.51 14.72 -11.87
CA LEU A 58 9.90 13.31 -12.08
C LEU A 58 8.67 12.40 -11.98
N LEU A 59 7.85 12.62 -10.96
CA LEU A 59 6.65 11.81 -10.71
C LEU A 59 5.67 11.84 -11.88
N GLU A 60 5.39 13.02 -12.45
CA GLU A 60 4.49 13.14 -13.62
C GLU A 60 5.06 12.43 -14.85
N GLN A 61 6.35 12.58 -15.11
CA GLN A 61 7.00 11.93 -16.26
C GLN A 61 7.05 10.40 -16.09
N THR A 62 7.33 9.92 -14.87
CA THR A 62 7.26 8.49 -14.53
C THR A 62 5.84 7.96 -14.70
N ARG A 63 4.81 8.66 -14.22
CA ARG A 63 3.41 8.27 -14.41
C ARG A 63 3.07 8.15 -15.89
N TRP A 64 3.45 9.15 -16.69
CA TRP A 64 3.26 9.13 -18.13
C TRP A 64 3.97 7.93 -18.79
N ALA A 65 5.19 7.61 -18.38
CA ALA A 65 5.94 6.46 -18.91
C ALA A 65 5.25 5.14 -18.56
N LEU A 66 4.77 4.97 -17.32
CA LEU A 66 4.05 3.77 -16.88
C LEU A 66 2.64 3.63 -17.50
N GLN A 67 2.09 4.71 -18.04
CA GLN A 67 0.79 4.76 -18.72
C GLN A 67 0.89 4.57 -20.24
N GLN A 68 2.07 4.31 -20.80
CA GLN A 68 2.22 4.04 -22.23
C GLN A 68 1.45 2.77 -22.61
N HIS A 69 0.77 2.83 -23.76
CA HIS A 69 -0.10 1.74 -24.26
C HIS A 69 0.63 0.41 -24.44
N ASP A 70 1.90 0.44 -24.84
CA ASP A 70 2.73 -0.75 -25.06
C ASP A 70 3.26 -1.38 -23.77
N HIS A 71 2.98 -0.77 -22.62
CA HIS A 71 3.38 -1.24 -21.29
C HIS A 71 4.90 -1.45 -21.12
N ARG A 72 5.73 -0.95 -22.05
CA ARG A 72 7.17 -1.29 -22.09
C ARG A 72 7.91 -0.80 -20.84
N PHE A 73 7.50 0.35 -20.29
CA PHE A 73 8.12 0.92 -19.10
C PHE A 73 7.72 0.18 -17.81
N ARG A 74 6.46 -0.27 -17.71
CA ARG A 74 5.97 -0.96 -16.50
C ARG A 74 6.44 -2.41 -16.43
N THR A 75 6.64 -3.05 -17.58
CA THR A 75 7.13 -4.44 -17.70
C THR A 75 8.66 -4.55 -17.70
N TYR A 76 9.39 -3.44 -17.87
CA TYR A 76 10.84 -3.44 -17.81
C TYR A 76 11.33 -3.69 -16.38
N GLN A 77 12.10 -4.77 -16.20
CA GLN A 77 12.46 -5.35 -14.91
C GLN A 77 12.93 -4.35 -13.85
N SER A 78 13.76 -3.37 -14.21
CA SER A 78 14.36 -2.42 -13.26
C SER A 78 13.80 -1.00 -13.32
N PHE A 79 12.98 -0.65 -14.32
CA PHE A 79 12.61 0.75 -14.57
C PHE A 79 11.81 1.34 -13.42
N VAL A 80 10.78 0.62 -12.95
CA VAL A 80 9.93 1.05 -11.82
C VAL A 80 10.76 1.21 -10.54
N PHE A 81 11.67 0.28 -10.26
CA PHE A 81 12.54 0.33 -9.09
C PHE A 81 13.49 1.53 -9.15
N VAL A 82 14.11 1.79 -10.31
CA VAL A 82 14.99 2.95 -10.50
C VAL A 82 14.17 4.24 -10.39
N ALA A 83 12.99 4.33 -11.00
CA ALA A 83 12.12 5.50 -10.89
C ALA A 83 11.68 5.78 -9.46
N CYS A 84 11.29 4.75 -8.71
CA CYS A 84 10.94 4.86 -7.30
C CYS A 84 12.14 5.31 -6.46
N ASN A 85 13.31 4.69 -6.65
CA ASN A 85 14.54 5.05 -5.93
C ASN A 85 14.95 6.50 -6.20
N GLN A 86 14.94 6.92 -7.47
CA GLN A 86 15.29 8.28 -7.85
C GLN A 86 14.30 9.31 -7.28
N GLN A 87 13.01 8.96 -7.21
CA GLN A 87 12.00 9.80 -6.56
C GLN A 87 12.30 9.95 -5.06
N GLN A 88 12.50 8.85 -4.33
CA GLN A 88 12.82 8.88 -2.90
C GLN A 88 14.11 9.67 -2.61
N ARG A 89 15.16 9.48 -3.42
CA ARG A 89 16.41 10.25 -3.30
C ARG A 89 16.16 11.74 -3.50
N ARG A 90 15.36 12.14 -4.49
CA ARG A 90 15.03 13.56 -4.73
C ARG A 90 14.24 14.15 -3.57
N ASP A 91 13.29 13.41 -3.01
CA ASP A 91 12.50 13.86 -1.86
C ASP A 91 13.39 14.05 -0.61
N ALA A 92 14.28 13.10 -0.33
CA ALA A 92 15.26 13.21 0.75
C ALA A 92 16.22 14.39 0.54
N LEU A 93 16.85 14.50 -0.63
CA LEU A 93 17.80 15.58 -0.95
C LEU A 93 17.14 16.95 -0.90
N SER A 94 15.87 17.07 -1.34
CA SER A 94 15.12 18.32 -1.25
C SER A 94 14.93 18.73 0.21
N SER A 95 14.60 17.79 1.10
CA SER A 95 14.48 18.06 2.54
C SER A 95 15.83 18.41 3.17
N CYS A 96 16.90 17.68 2.84
CA CYS A 96 18.26 17.98 3.30
C CYS A 96 18.70 19.38 2.87
N ARG A 97 18.41 19.78 1.64
CA ARG A 97 18.71 21.13 1.14
C ARG A 97 18.02 22.21 1.96
N VAL A 98 16.77 21.99 2.37
CA VAL A 98 16.05 22.93 3.24
C VAL A 98 16.71 22.99 4.62
N LEU A 99 17.08 21.85 5.20
CA LEU A 99 17.78 21.78 6.49
C LEU A 99 19.12 22.53 6.46
N ILE A 100 19.96 22.27 5.46
CA ILE A 100 21.30 22.87 5.32
C ILE A 100 21.23 24.39 5.15
N LYS A 101 20.18 24.90 4.50
CA LYS A 101 19.97 26.34 4.30
C LYS A 101 19.48 27.07 5.55
N ARG A 102 19.15 26.38 6.63
CA ARG A 102 18.73 27.04 7.87
C ARG A 102 19.92 27.76 8.52
N ARG A 103 19.63 28.91 9.15
CA ARG A 103 20.65 29.75 9.82
C ARG A 103 21.39 29.03 10.94
N ASP A 104 20.74 28.05 11.58
CA ASP A 104 21.29 27.27 12.69
C ASP A 104 22.07 26.03 12.26
N PHE A 105 22.16 25.73 10.95
CA PHE A 105 22.83 24.52 10.46
C PHE A 105 24.30 24.43 10.88
N ALA A 106 25.04 25.55 10.87
CA ALA A 106 26.44 25.56 11.31
C ALA A 106 26.61 25.09 12.77
N LYS A 107 25.68 25.48 13.65
CA LYS A 107 25.65 25.04 15.06
C LYS A 107 25.25 23.57 15.20
N LEU A 108 24.34 23.08 14.36
CA LEU A 108 24.00 21.65 14.32
C LEU A 108 25.19 20.82 13.81
N SER A 109 25.86 21.27 12.75
CA SER A 109 27.00 20.57 12.15
C SER A 109 28.15 20.40 13.14
N SER A 110 28.45 21.42 13.96
CA SER A 110 29.49 21.30 14.99
C SER A 110 29.11 20.30 16.08
N LYS A 111 27.82 20.19 16.42
CA LYS A 111 27.32 19.17 17.37
C LYS A 111 27.46 17.76 16.80
N PHE A 112 27.19 17.60 15.50
CA PHE A 112 27.29 16.32 14.81
C PHE A 112 28.74 15.85 14.67
N ALA A 113 29.68 16.77 14.42
CA ALA A 113 31.09 16.45 14.29
C ALA A 113 31.73 15.87 15.57
N ASN A 114 31.11 16.12 16.74
CA ASN A 114 31.60 15.64 18.03
C ASN A 114 30.97 14.32 18.47
N LEU A 115 30.11 13.70 17.65
CA LEU A 115 29.51 12.40 17.97
C LEU A 115 30.47 11.26 17.63
N THR A 116 30.58 10.31 18.54
CA THR A 116 31.33 9.07 18.34
C THR A 116 30.40 7.90 18.00
N VAL A 117 30.95 6.80 17.49
CA VAL A 117 30.19 5.57 17.26
C VAL A 117 29.56 5.05 18.56
N ALA A 118 30.31 5.09 19.67
CA ALA A 118 29.81 4.67 20.98
C ALA A 118 28.62 5.52 21.47
N ASP A 119 28.60 6.82 21.15
CA ASP A 119 27.44 7.68 21.45
C ASP A 119 26.18 7.21 20.69
N LEU A 120 26.34 6.81 19.43
CA LEU A 120 25.25 6.35 18.58
C LEU A 120 24.77 4.95 18.98
N GLU A 121 25.69 4.04 19.31
CA GLU A 121 25.34 2.70 19.82
C GLU A 121 24.57 2.79 21.14
N LYS A 122 25.01 3.66 22.05
CA LYS A 122 24.29 3.92 23.30
C LYS A 122 22.91 4.51 23.04
N ALA A 123 22.80 5.48 22.14
CA ALA A 123 21.52 6.08 21.77
C ALA A 123 20.56 5.04 21.17
N ALA A 124 21.05 4.13 20.33
CA ALA A 124 20.26 3.04 19.77
C ALA A 124 19.77 2.04 20.85
N ASP A 125 20.61 1.68 21.81
CA ASP A 125 20.23 0.83 22.94
C ASP A 125 19.16 1.51 23.82
N GLU A 126 19.32 2.80 24.12
CA GLU A 126 18.34 3.60 24.87
C GLU A 126 16.98 3.66 24.14
N GLU A 127 16.99 3.93 22.83
CA GLU A 127 15.78 3.97 22.00
C GLU A 127 15.09 2.59 21.94
N SER A 128 15.86 1.49 21.81
CA SER A 128 15.33 0.12 21.79
C SER A 128 14.59 -0.26 23.07
N LYS A 129 14.98 0.34 24.20
CA LYS A 129 14.36 0.16 25.52
C LYS A 129 13.18 1.12 25.76
N GLY A 130 12.89 2.00 24.80
CA GLY A 130 11.87 3.03 24.93
C GLY A 130 12.25 4.15 25.92
N ILE A 131 13.55 4.32 26.18
CA ILE A 131 14.08 5.34 27.10
C ILE A 131 14.53 6.55 26.26
N GLN A 132 14.41 7.75 26.82
CA GLN A 132 14.87 8.95 26.15
C GLN A 132 16.39 8.94 25.97
N ILE A 133 16.85 9.18 24.74
CA ILE A 133 18.28 9.24 24.38
C ILE A 133 18.99 10.28 25.26
N SER A 134 20.00 9.86 26.01
CA SER A 134 20.70 10.67 27.01
C SER A 134 21.62 11.72 26.39
N ASN A 135 22.29 11.39 25.27
CA ASN A 135 23.18 12.33 24.58
C ASN A 135 22.36 13.37 23.77
N PRO A 136 22.44 14.68 24.10
CA PRO A 136 21.65 15.71 23.42
C PRO A 136 22.08 15.94 21.96
N ASN A 137 23.34 15.67 21.61
CA ASN A 137 23.82 15.77 20.23
C ASN A 137 23.28 14.59 19.39
N ALA A 138 23.23 13.38 19.95
CA ALA A 138 22.65 12.22 19.28
C ALA A 138 21.14 12.40 19.06
N ARG A 139 20.45 12.96 20.06
CA ARG A 139 19.04 13.35 19.93
C ARG A 139 18.82 14.40 18.84
N ALA A 140 19.64 15.46 18.80
CA ALA A 140 19.55 16.48 17.76
C ALA A 140 19.83 15.92 16.35
N LEU A 141 20.73 14.95 16.23
CA LEU A 141 20.99 14.25 14.97
C LEU A 141 19.78 13.42 14.54
N LEU A 142 19.17 12.69 15.47
CA LEU A 142 17.96 11.91 15.21
C LEU A 142 16.79 12.81 14.78
N GLU A 143 16.56 13.93 15.47
CA GLU A 143 15.55 14.93 15.09
C GLU A 143 15.80 15.51 13.70
N ALA A 144 17.05 15.84 13.36
CA ALA A 144 17.43 16.31 12.03
C ALA A 144 17.22 15.22 10.95
N THR A 145 17.49 13.96 11.28
CA THR A 145 17.26 12.80 10.42
C THR A 145 15.77 12.59 10.16
N PHE A 146 14.92 12.65 11.19
CA PHE A 146 13.47 12.61 11.01
C PHE A 146 12.94 13.79 10.19
N GLY A 147 13.48 14.99 10.40
CA GLY A 147 13.14 16.16 9.61
C GLY A 147 13.45 16.00 8.12
N THR A 148 14.56 15.33 7.78
CA THR A 148 14.97 15.09 6.38
C THR A 148 14.24 13.93 5.73
N ALA A 149 14.03 12.84 6.48
CA ALA A 149 13.21 11.70 6.04
C ALA A 149 11.72 12.05 5.93
N SER A 150 11.30 13.22 6.41
CA SER A 150 9.89 13.55 6.60
C SER A 150 9.02 13.46 5.34
N ARG A 151 9.64 13.68 4.17
CA ARG A 151 9.00 13.65 2.84
C ARG A 151 9.18 12.33 2.10
N VAL A 152 9.96 11.41 2.65
CA VAL A 152 10.19 10.10 2.02
C VAL A 152 8.95 9.25 2.25
N ILE A 153 8.43 8.65 1.18
CA ILE A 153 7.29 7.73 1.24
C ILE A 153 7.60 6.63 2.27
N ALA A 154 6.58 6.26 3.06
CA ALA A 154 6.66 5.26 4.12
C ALA A 154 7.57 5.62 5.32
N ALA A 155 7.97 6.88 5.48
CA ALA A 155 8.56 7.38 6.72
C ALA A 155 7.50 7.56 7.82
N ASP A 156 7.92 7.53 9.09
CA ASP A 156 7.01 7.68 10.24
C ASP A 156 6.34 9.05 10.35
N SER A 157 6.98 10.07 9.79
CA SER A 157 6.40 11.40 9.61
C SER A 157 5.13 11.36 8.75
N ILE A 158 5.14 10.60 7.64
CA ILE A 158 4.02 10.44 6.72
C ILE A 158 2.93 9.64 7.39
N ARG A 159 3.27 8.57 8.12
CA ARG A 159 2.31 7.83 8.95
C ARG A 159 1.64 8.73 10.00
N SER A 160 2.42 9.62 10.62
CA SER A 160 1.91 10.59 11.60
C SER A 160 1.02 11.64 10.94
N GLN A 161 1.36 12.08 9.73
CA GLN A 161 0.51 12.96 8.93
C GLN A 161 -0.81 12.27 8.58
N TYR A 162 -0.79 11.00 8.13
CA TYR A 162 -2.00 10.24 7.84
C TYR A 162 -2.95 10.13 9.04
N ARG A 163 -2.41 9.92 10.25
CA ARG A 163 -3.22 9.93 11.48
C ARG A 163 -3.87 11.28 11.75
N LYS A 164 -3.16 12.39 11.47
CA LYS A 164 -3.70 13.75 11.62
C LYS A 164 -4.77 14.05 10.59
N GLU A 165 -4.58 13.63 9.34
CA GLU A 165 -5.59 13.77 8.28
C GLU A 165 -6.86 12.98 8.61
N LEU A 166 -6.71 11.74 9.11
CA LEU A 166 -7.81 10.93 9.64
C LEU A 166 -8.57 11.60 10.78
N GLN A 167 -7.84 12.16 11.74
CA GLN A 167 -8.43 12.85 12.88
C GLN A 167 -9.14 14.14 12.44
N ALA A 168 -8.53 14.92 11.55
CA ALA A 168 -9.13 16.13 10.99
C ALA A 168 -10.39 15.81 10.19
N GLY A 169 -10.36 14.75 9.35
CA GLY A 169 -11.54 14.27 8.65
C GLY A 169 -12.66 13.87 9.60
N SER A 170 -12.33 13.19 10.72
CA SER A 170 -13.33 12.83 11.73
C SER A 170 -13.91 14.02 12.49
N ILE A 171 -13.14 15.11 12.66
CA ILE A 171 -13.63 16.36 13.26
C ILE A 171 -14.56 17.09 12.29
N TYR A 172 -14.23 17.09 11.00
CA TYR A 172 -14.97 17.83 9.98
C TYR A 172 -16.26 17.10 9.54
N PHE A 173 -16.17 15.80 9.25
CA PHE A 173 -17.29 15.00 8.76
C PHE A 173 -18.05 14.24 9.87
N GLY A 174 -17.53 14.24 11.09
CA GLY A 174 -18.02 13.35 12.15
C GLY A 174 -17.40 11.94 12.07
N PRO A 175 -17.95 10.93 12.79
CA PRO A 175 -17.43 9.57 12.76
C PRO A 175 -17.42 9.00 11.33
N PRO A 176 -16.38 8.23 10.95
CA PRO A 176 -16.42 7.47 9.71
C PRO A 176 -17.60 6.49 9.74
N SER A 177 -18.41 6.51 8.69
CA SER A 177 -19.64 5.71 8.61
C SER A 177 -19.37 4.27 8.21
N VAL A 178 -18.36 4.05 7.35
CA VAL A 178 -17.95 2.72 6.87
C VAL A 178 -16.44 2.63 6.86
N TRP A 179 -15.90 1.57 7.47
CA TRP A 179 -14.52 1.14 7.23
C TRP A 179 -14.54 -0.01 6.24
N VAL A 180 -13.89 0.17 5.11
CA VAL A 180 -13.87 -0.81 4.02
C VAL A 180 -12.43 -1.12 3.63
N THR A 181 -12.19 -2.39 3.36
CA THR A 181 -10.93 -2.83 2.74
C THR A 181 -11.26 -3.35 1.35
N VAL A 182 -10.68 -2.74 0.33
CA VAL A 182 -10.79 -3.24 -1.04
C VAL A 182 -9.52 -4.04 -1.32
N ASN A 183 -9.69 -5.36 -1.37
CA ASN A 183 -8.61 -6.33 -1.51
C ASN A 183 -9.00 -7.36 -2.58
N PRO A 184 -8.88 -7.02 -3.88
CA PRO A 184 -9.11 -7.99 -4.95
C PRO A 184 -8.12 -9.15 -4.85
N ASP A 185 -8.57 -10.37 -5.15
CA ASP A 185 -7.70 -11.56 -5.20
C ASP A 185 -6.76 -11.42 -6.41
N ASP A 186 -5.50 -11.07 -6.17
CA ASP A 186 -4.52 -10.82 -7.22
C ASP A 186 -4.37 -12.00 -8.19
N LEU A 187 -4.53 -13.23 -7.71
CA LEU A 187 -4.33 -14.44 -8.50
C LEU A 187 -5.60 -14.99 -9.16
N HIS A 188 -6.77 -14.76 -8.57
CA HIS A 188 -8.02 -15.38 -9.02
C HIS A 188 -9.11 -14.37 -9.37
N ASP A 189 -8.85 -13.06 -9.30
CA ASP A 189 -9.78 -12.03 -9.79
C ASP A 189 -9.57 -11.78 -11.29
N PRO A 190 -10.59 -11.96 -12.15
CA PRO A 190 -10.48 -11.63 -13.57
C PRO A 190 -10.20 -10.14 -13.83
N ILE A 191 -10.62 -9.24 -12.93
CA ILE A 191 -10.32 -7.81 -13.04
C ILE A 191 -8.81 -7.60 -12.98
N ALA A 192 -8.11 -8.28 -12.07
CA ALA A 192 -6.66 -8.16 -11.96
C ALA A 192 -5.97 -8.54 -13.29
N GLN A 193 -6.47 -9.56 -13.99
CA GLN A 193 -5.96 -9.99 -15.30
C GLN A 193 -6.20 -8.95 -16.40
N VAL A 194 -7.38 -8.33 -16.45
CA VAL A 194 -7.65 -7.20 -17.36
C VAL A 194 -6.74 -6.01 -17.08
N LEU A 195 -6.44 -5.73 -15.81
CA LEU A 195 -5.56 -4.61 -15.43
C LEU A 195 -4.10 -4.82 -15.89
N VAL A 196 -3.66 -6.07 -15.98
CA VAL A 196 -2.32 -6.45 -16.48
C VAL A 196 -2.26 -6.69 -17.99
N GLY A 197 -3.40 -6.52 -18.68
CA GLY A 197 -3.48 -6.48 -20.15
C GLY A 197 -4.04 -7.72 -20.82
N GLU A 198 -4.63 -8.66 -20.07
CA GLU A 198 -5.33 -9.81 -20.67
C GLU A 198 -6.63 -9.38 -21.34
N GLU A 199 -6.93 -9.96 -22.49
CA GLU A 199 -8.15 -9.71 -23.27
C GLU A 199 -9.31 -10.55 -22.73
N ILE A 200 -9.82 -10.16 -21.56
CA ILE A 200 -10.99 -10.77 -20.95
C ILE A 200 -12.18 -9.84 -21.11
N ASP A 201 -13.22 -10.30 -21.78
CA ASP A 201 -14.51 -9.62 -21.82
C ASP A 201 -15.21 -9.80 -20.46
N LEU A 202 -15.28 -8.73 -19.66
CA LEU A 202 -15.96 -8.74 -18.37
C LEU A 202 -17.49 -8.68 -18.51
N ASP A 203 -18.03 -8.26 -19.66
CA ASP A 203 -19.45 -8.23 -19.94
C ASP A 203 -19.96 -9.60 -20.40
N GLN A 204 -19.13 -10.38 -21.09
CA GLN A 204 -19.39 -11.78 -21.49
C GLN A 204 -18.40 -12.77 -20.88
N PHE A 205 -18.11 -12.62 -19.58
CA PHE A 205 -17.11 -13.43 -18.91
C PHE A 205 -17.43 -14.94 -18.93
N SER A 206 -16.42 -15.75 -19.23
CA SER A 206 -16.46 -17.20 -19.13
C SER A 206 -15.35 -17.71 -18.23
N LYS A 207 -15.70 -18.37 -17.13
CA LYS A 207 -14.73 -18.92 -16.17
C LYS A 207 -13.88 -20.07 -16.70
N THR A 208 -14.28 -20.68 -17.81
CA THR A 208 -13.55 -21.79 -18.45
C THR A 208 -12.60 -21.31 -19.53
N VAL A 209 -12.67 -20.03 -19.90
CA VAL A 209 -11.87 -19.40 -20.93
C VAL A 209 -10.98 -18.34 -20.28
N GLY A 210 -9.70 -18.33 -20.61
CA GLY A 210 -8.75 -17.37 -20.07
C GLY A 210 -7.50 -18.02 -19.49
N PRO A 211 -6.62 -17.21 -18.88
CA PRO A 211 -5.35 -17.68 -18.36
C PRO A 211 -5.53 -18.69 -17.22
N THR A 212 -4.73 -19.75 -17.27
CA THR A 212 -4.58 -20.71 -16.18
C THR A 212 -4.07 -20.02 -14.91
N LYS A 213 -4.28 -20.64 -13.75
CA LYS A 213 -3.77 -20.13 -12.46
C LYS A 213 -2.28 -19.77 -12.50
N GLN A 214 -1.46 -20.58 -13.15
CA GLN A 214 -0.03 -20.35 -13.29
C GLN A 214 0.27 -19.14 -14.20
N GLU A 215 -0.49 -18.96 -15.27
CA GLU A 215 -0.36 -17.80 -16.16
C GLU A 215 -0.81 -16.51 -15.47
N ARG A 216 -1.91 -16.56 -14.73
CA ARG A 216 -2.39 -15.41 -13.94
C ARG A 216 -1.35 -14.92 -12.95
N ALA A 217 -0.69 -15.85 -12.24
CA ALA A 217 0.42 -15.52 -11.33
C ALA A 217 1.60 -14.87 -12.07
N LYS A 218 1.97 -15.39 -13.25
CA LYS A 218 3.04 -14.81 -14.09
C LYS A 218 2.67 -13.43 -14.59
N ASN A 219 1.42 -13.21 -14.98
CA ASN A 219 0.93 -11.93 -15.49
C ASN A 219 1.01 -10.84 -14.41
N ILE A 220 0.56 -11.14 -13.19
CA ILE A 220 0.66 -10.23 -12.04
C ILE A 220 2.12 -9.94 -11.68
N ALA A 221 2.96 -10.97 -11.64
CA ALA A 221 4.38 -10.81 -11.35
C ALA A 221 5.12 -9.98 -12.41
N ARG A 222 4.71 -10.09 -13.69
CA ARG A 222 5.25 -9.31 -14.80
C ARG A 222 4.84 -7.85 -14.74
N ASP A 223 3.64 -7.56 -14.22
CA ASP A 223 3.00 -6.27 -14.41
C ASP A 223 2.06 -5.88 -13.27
N GLY A 224 2.60 -5.43 -12.14
CA GLY A 224 1.81 -5.06 -10.97
C GLY A 224 1.21 -3.66 -10.99
N ALA A 225 1.32 -2.89 -12.09
CA ALA A 225 1.09 -1.44 -12.07
C ALA A 225 0.09 -0.97 -13.13
N LYS A 226 -1.11 -0.56 -12.69
CA LYS A 226 -1.99 0.30 -13.49
C LYS A 226 -2.20 1.64 -12.78
N VAL A 227 -1.86 2.73 -13.48
CA VAL A 227 -2.09 4.09 -13.00
C VAL A 227 -3.26 4.67 -13.79
N SER A 228 -4.40 4.90 -13.14
CA SER A 228 -5.55 5.58 -13.75
C SER A 228 -5.58 7.05 -13.34
N ASN A 229 -5.77 7.95 -14.31
CA ASN A 229 -5.99 9.39 -14.07
C ASN A 229 -7.46 9.80 -14.19
N LYS A 230 -8.41 8.86 -14.10
CA LYS A 230 -9.83 9.19 -14.18
C LYS A 230 -10.23 10.07 -12.98
N ARG A 231 -10.86 11.21 -13.27
CA ARG A 231 -11.64 11.95 -12.26
C ARG A 231 -12.83 11.09 -11.88
N PHE A 232 -13.04 10.91 -10.59
CA PHE A 232 -14.20 10.19 -10.07
C PHE A 232 -15.36 11.17 -9.89
N GLU A 233 -16.49 10.85 -10.49
CA GLU A 233 -17.77 11.50 -10.18
C GLU A 233 -18.48 10.65 -9.12
N SER A 234 -18.97 11.29 -8.05
CA SER A 234 -19.69 10.60 -6.98
C SER A 234 -21.20 10.73 -7.21
N SER A 235 -21.88 9.60 -7.28
CA SER A 235 -23.33 9.49 -7.21
C SER A 235 -23.75 8.69 -5.97
N LYS A 236 -25.06 8.63 -5.70
CA LYS A 236 -25.61 7.79 -4.62
C LYS A 236 -25.30 6.31 -4.91
N GLY A 237 -24.47 5.70 -4.07
CA GLY A 237 -24.14 4.27 -4.14
C GLY A 237 -24.95 3.43 -3.17
N ILE A 238 -24.57 2.16 -3.01
CA ILE A 238 -25.24 1.18 -2.12
C ILE A 238 -25.24 1.61 -0.64
N PHE A 239 -24.21 2.34 -0.22
CA PHE A 239 -24.10 2.88 1.15
C PHE A 239 -24.71 4.27 1.28
N GLY A 240 -25.23 4.86 0.19
CA GLY A 240 -25.75 6.23 0.18
C GLY A 240 -24.82 7.20 -0.56
N ILE A 241 -24.98 8.50 -0.26
CA ILE A 241 -24.19 9.57 -0.87
C ILE A 241 -22.91 9.74 -0.07
N LEU A 242 -21.77 9.69 -0.75
CA LEU A 242 -20.47 9.93 -0.12
C LEU A 242 -20.26 11.44 0.08
N GLU A 243 -19.95 11.85 1.30
CA GLU A 243 -19.57 13.22 1.63
C GLU A 243 -18.06 13.41 1.62
N GLY A 244 -17.31 12.36 2.00
CA GLY A 244 -15.86 12.33 1.94
C GLY A 244 -15.32 10.91 2.05
N TYR A 245 -14.04 10.72 1.71
CA TYR A 245 -13.33 9.47 1.96
C TYR A 245 -11.88 9.73 2.33
N TYR A 246 -11.29 8.77 3.02
CA TYR A 246 -9.86 8.74 3.29
C TYR A 246 -9.34 7.33 3.03
N GLY A 247 -8.25 7.18 2.29
CA GLY A 247 -7.74 5.86 1.88
C GLY A 247 -6.22 5.76 1.95
N THR A 248 -5.73 4.62 2.43
CA THR A 248 -4.30 4.31 2.50
C THR A 248 -4.02 2.92 1.94
N VAL A 249 -2.98 2.82 1.10
CA VAL A 249 -2.52 1.54 0.56
C VAL A 249 -1.52 0.90 1.52
N GLU A 250 -1.70 -0.38 1.79
CA GLU A 250 -0.80 -1.20 2.60
C GLU A 250 -0.31 -2.39 1.78
N CYS A 251 0.92 -2.82 2.05
CA CYS A 251 1.46 -4.07 1.53
C CYS A 251 1.09 -5.21 2.47
N GLN A 252 0.43 -6.25 1.94
CA GLN A 252 0.18 -7.47 2.67
C GLN A 252 1.49 -8.17 2.99
N GLY A 253 1.48 -9.02 4.03
CA GLY A 253 2.63 -9.89 4.35
C GLY A 253 3.02 -10.88 3.23
N ARG A 254 2.30 -10.87 2.09
CA ARG A 254 2.57 -11.66 0.88
C ARG A 254 3.01 -10.82 -0.33
N GLY A 255 3.17 -9.50 -0.17
CA GLY A 255 3.67 -8.60 -1.21
C GLY A 255 2.60 -7.92 -2.08
N SER A 256 1.35 -8.37 -2.05
CA SER A 256 0.23 -7.73 -2.74
C SER A 256 -0.22 -6.45 -2.01
N LEU A 257 -0.77 -5.49 -2.76
CA LEU A 257 -1.27 -4.23 -2.21
C LEU A 257 -2.78 -4.28 -2.03
N HIS A 258 -3.28 -3.80 -0.90
CA HIS A 258 -4.71 -3.52 -0.71
C HIS A 258 -4.90 -2.12 -0.15
N ILE A 259 -6.11 -1.59 -0.29
CA ILE A 259 -6.46 -0.27 0.23
C ILE A 259 -7.42 -0.39 1.41
N HIS A 260 -7.08 0.26 2.51
CA HIS A 260 -8.00 0.53 3.61
C HIS A 260 -8.61 1.90 3.40
N MET A 261 -9.93 2.00 3.54
CA MET A 261 -10.65 3.26 3.38
C MET A 261 -11.62 3.49 4.53
N LEU A 262 -11.77 4.76 4.90
CA LEU A 262 -12.90 5.27 5.67
C LEU A 262 -13.78 6.08 4.74
N LEU A 263 -15.09 5.82 4.80
CA LEU A 263 -16.10 6.54 4.05
C LEU A 263 -16.95 7.35 5.02
N PHE A 264 -17.19 8.61 4.67
CA PHE A 264 -18.08 9.52 5.38
C PHE A 264 -19.33 9.71 4.54
N LEU A 265 -20.47 9.27 5.06
CA LEU A 265 -21.75 9.31 4.33
C LEU A 265 -22.52 10.57 4.70
N LYS A 266 -23.11 11.20 3.68
CA LYS A 266 -23.93 12.40 3.86
C LYS A 266 -25.15 12.09 4.72
N GLY A 267 -25.33 12.86 5.79
CA GLY A 267 -26.43 12.67 6.74
C GLY A 267 -26.24 11.48 7.69
N ALA A 268 -25.02 10.96 7.83
CA ALA A 268 -24.71 10.03 8.90
C ALA A 268 -24.87 10.71 10.27
N PRO A 269 -25.34 10.00 11.32
CA PRO A 269 -25.46 10.58 12.65
C PRO A 269 -24.08 10.98 13.20
N SER A 270 -24.02 12.11 13.85
CA SER A 270 -22.90 12.52 14.69
C SER A 270 -22.69 11.56 15.87
N TRP A 271 -21.57 11.69 16.57
CA TRP A 271 -21.29 10.90 17.78
C TRP A 271 -22.37 11.05 18.86
N GLU A 272 -22.89 12.26 19.04
CA GLU A 272 -23.92 12.55 20.05
C GLU A 272 -25.27 11.96 19.63
N GLU A 273 -25.66 12.16 18.38
CA GLU A 273 -26.90 11.58 17.83
C GLU A 273 -26.85 10.06 17.86
N MET A 274 -25.74 9.43 17.45
CA MET A 274 -25.58 7.98 17.52
C MET A 274 -25.72 7.46 18.95
N ARG A 275 -25.15 8.17 19.93
CA ARG A 275 -25.25 7.81 21.34
C ARG A 275 -26.68 7.86 21.85
N GLU A 276 -27.45 8.89 21.48
CA GLU A 276 -28.87 8.99 21.85
C GLU A 276 -29.73 7.97 21.10
N LEU A 277 -29.49 7.77 19.81
CA LEU A 277 -30.17 6.76 19.00
C LEU A 277 -29.99 5.36 19.60
N LEU A 278 -28.78 4.99 20.04
CA LEU A 278 -28.52 3.70 20.69
C LEU A 278 -29.27 3.49 22.03
N LYS A 279 -29.78 4.56 22.66
CA LYS A 279 -30.66 4.46 23.83
C LYS A 279 -32.10 4.13 23.47
N THR A 280 -32.51 4.36 22.22
CA THR A 280 -33.86 4.01 21.75
C THR A 280 -33.96 2.52 21.39
N GLU A 281 -35.12 1.91 21.64
CA GLU A 281 -35.35 0.50 21.32
C GLU A 281 -35.42 0.28 19.80
N ASP A 282 -36.13 1.14 19.08
CA ASP A 282 -36.31 1.05 17.63
C ASP A 282 -34.98 1.05 16.87
N PHE A 283 -34.06 1.93 17.25
CA PHE A 283 -32.75 1.98 16.60
C PHE A 283 -31.91 0.75 16.93
N ARG A 284 -31.94 0.27 18.19
CA ARG A 284 -31.26 -0.99 18.54
C ARG A 284 -31.83 -2.17 17.77
N ALA A 285 -33.15 -2.22 17.59
CA ALA A 285 -33.79 -3.25 16.76
C ALA A 285 -33.30 -3.17 15.31
N LYS A 286 -33.25 -1.97 14.73
CA LYS A 286 -32.70 -1.74 13.38
C LYS A 286 -31.24 -2.21 13.25
N VAL A 287 -30.39 -1.91 14.25
CA VAL A 287 -28.99 -2.37 14.27
C VAL A 287 -28.90 -3.90 14.36
N LYS A 288 -29.74 -4.53 15.19
CA LYS A 288 -29.81 -6.02 15.27
C LYS A 288 -30.20 -6.63 13.92
N THR A 289 -31.22 -6.08 13.26
CA THR A 289 -31.64 -6.54 11.92
C THR A 289 -30.53 -6.38 10.90
N PHE A 290 -29.82 -5.25 10.91
CA PHE A 290 -28.66 -5.04 10.03
C PHE A 290 -27.56 -6.08 10.30
N ILE A 291 -27.21 -6.33 11.57
CA ILE A 291 -26.21 -7.34 11.92
C ILE A 291 -26.65 -8.72 11.46
N ALA A 292 -27.88 -9.13 11.74
CA ALA A 292 -28.42 -10.44 11.34
C ALA A 292 -28.45 -10.65 9.82
N ALA A 293 -28.68 -9.59 9.05
CA ALA A 293 -28.71 -9.65 7.59
C ALA A 293 -27.32 -9.76 6.95
N ASN A 294 -26.26 -9.24 7.60
CA ASN A 294 -24.92 -9.11 6.99
C ASN A 294 -23.85 -10.00 7.62
N PHE A 295 -24.05 -10.46 8.86
CA PHE A 295 -23.06 -11.25 9.59
C PHE A 295 -23.59 -12.67 9.84
N LYS A 296 -22.95 -13.65 9.19
CA LYS A 296 -23.22 -15.07 9.42
C LYS A 296 -22.01 -15.70 10.11
N ALA A 297 -22.20 -16.16 11.35
CA ALA A 297 -21.15 -16.84 12.12
C ALA A 297 -21.09 -18.36 11.85
N HIS A 298 -22.14 -18.93 11.26
CA HIS A 298 -22.28 -20.36 11.06
C HIS A 298 -23.02 -20.65 9.75
N TYR A 299 -22.60 -21.72 9.07
CA TYR A 299 -23.27 -22.29 7.91
C TYR A 299 -23.65 -23.74 8.24
N PRO A 300 -24.94 -24.12 8.21
CA PRO A 300 -25.39 -25.48 8.52
C PRO A 300 -24.71 -26.57 7.67
N GLU A 301 -24.34 -26.24 6.45
CA GLU A 301 -23.63 -27.09 5.49
C GLU A 301 -22.19 -27.38 5.93
N LEU A 302 -21.62 -26.55 6.81
CA LEU A 302 -20.24 -26.64 7.29
C LEU A 302 -20.19 -26.93 8.80
N LYS A 303 -21.22 -27.60 9.32
CA LYS A 303 -21.42 -27.80 10.77
C LYS A 303 -20.42 -28.72 11.47
N ASN A 304 -19.84 -29.67 10.75
CA ASN A 304 -18.89 -30.65 11.28
C ASN A 304 -17.91 -31.08 10.20
N LYS A 305 -16.89 -31.86 10.60
CA LYS A 305 -15.81 -32.27 9.72
C LYS A 305 -16.32 -33.07 8.52
N GLU A 306 -17.28 -33.98 8.74
CA GLU A 306 -17.84 -34.82 7.68
C GLU A 306 -18.55 -33.98 6.61
N ALA A 307 -19.33 -32.97 7.03
CA ALA A 307 -20.00 -32.06 6.10
C ALA A 307 -19.02 -31.14 5.37
N ILE A 308 -17.97 -30.67 6.05
CA ILE A 308 -16.88 -29.90 5.44
C ILE A 308 -16.15 -30.73 4.38
N ASP A 309 -15.83 -31.99 4.69
CA ASP A 309 -15.10 -32.88 3.79
C ASP A 309 -15.95 -33.30 2.57
N ALA A 310 -17.28 -33.31 2.70
CA ALA A 310 -18.20 -33.57 1.60
C ALA A 310 -18.25 -32.43 0.56
N ILE A 311 -17.87 -31.21 0.94
CA ILE A 311 -17.83 -30.06 0.04
C ILE A 311 -16.37 -29.83 -0.39
N PRO A 312 -16.02 -30.07 -1.67
CA PRO A 312 -14.65 -29.88 -2.11
C PRO A 312 -14.27 -28.40 -2.06
N SER A 313 -13.02 -28.12 -1.67
CA SER A 313 -12.46 -26.77 -1.74
C SER A 313 -12.25 -26.38 -3.20
N ASN A 314 -12.66 -25.17 -3.58
CA ASN A 314 -12.52 -24.64 -4.93
C ASN A 314 -11.66 -23.37 -4.92
N THR A 315 -10.35 -23.50 -5.18
CA THR A 315 -9.47 -22.32 -5.15
C THR A 315 -9.81 -21.28 -6.22
N GLU A 316 -10.50 -21.68 -7.29
CA GLU A 316 -10.93 -20.84 -8.41
C GLU A 316 -12.29 -20.17 -8.16
N VAL A 317 -12.89 -20.30 -6.97
CA VAL A 317 -14.21 -19.70 -6.64
C VAL A 317 -14.28 -18.19 -6.86
N ALA A 318 -13.13 -17.50 -6.83
CA ALA A 318 -13.04 -16.06 -7.08
C ALA A 318 -12.90 -15.70 -8.57
N TYR A 319 -12.58 -16.66 -9.44
CA TYR A 319 -12.49 -16.47 -10.89
C TYR A 319 -13.84 -16.73 -11.54
N ASP A 320 -14.86 -16.02 -11.05
CA ASP A 320 -16.25 -16.15 -11.52
C ASP A 320 -16.98 -14.80 -11.41
N ARG A 321 -18.14 -14.68 -12.07
CA ARG A 321 -19.05 -13.56 -11.83
C ARG A 321 -19.94 -13.85 -10.61
N PRO A 322 -20.33 -12.81 -9.86
CA PRO A 322 -21.45 -12.94 -8.93
C PRO A 322 -22.72 -13.43 -9.65
N PRO A 323 -23.62 -14.16 -8.95
CA PRO A 323 -24.92 -14.54 -9.50
C PRO A 323 -25.68 -13.32 -10.02
N HIS A 324 -26.39 -13.49 -11.14
CA HIS A 324 -27.15 -12.40 -11.74
C HIS A 324 -28.41 -12.11 -10.91
N PRO A 325 -28.66 -10.87 -10.44
CA PRO A 325 -29.79 -10.54 -9.57
C PRO A 325 -31.17 -10.91 -10.15
N ASP A 326 -31.30 -10.87 -11.48
CA ASP A 326 -32.56 -11.18 -12.17
C ASP A 326 -32.81 -12.68 -12.39
N SER A 327 -31.92 -13.58 -11.92
CA SER A 327 -32.14 -15.02 -12.08
C SER A 327 -33.19 -15.53 -11.09
N GLU A 328 -34.08 -16.42 -11.55
CA GLU A 328 -35.15 -16.99 -10.70
C GLU A 328 -34.60 -17.72 -9.46
N ASP A 329 -33.42 -18.31 -9.60
CA ASP A 329 -32.67 -19.04 -8.58
C ASP A 329 -31.57 -18.20 -7.90
N TYR A 330 -31.62 -16.86 -8.00
CA TYR A 330 -30.57 -15.97 -7.52
C TYR A 330 -30.15 -16.27 -6.08
N TRP A 331 -31.11 -16.37 -5.16
CA TRP A 331 -30.81 -16.61 -3.74
C TRP A 331 -30.23 -18.00 -3.47
N VAL A 332 -30.59 -19.00 -4.28
CA VAL A 332 -29.98 -20.33 -4.20
C VAL A 332 -28.53 -20.26 -4.66
N LYS A 333 -28.27 -19.61 -5.80
CA LYS A 333 -26.90 -19.41 -6.31
C LYS A 333 -26.02 -18.59 -5.38
N VAL A 334 -26.56 -17.55 -4.74
CA VAL A 334 -25.85 -16.75 -3.74
C VAL A 334 -25.48 -17.60 -2.54
N HIS A 335 -26.43 -18.40 -2.03
CA HIS A 335 -26.18 -19.30 -0.91
C HIS A 335 -25.10 -20.35 -1.24
N ASP A 336 -25.19 -20.98 -2.41
CA ASP A 336 -24.19 -21.96 -2.85
C ASP A 336 -22.80 -21.33 -3.02
N LEU A 337 -22.73 -20.11 -3.56
CA LEU A 337 -21.49 -19.36 -3.68
C LEU A 337 -20.91 -19.01 -2.30
N GLU A 338 -21.74 -18.54 -1.37
CA GLU A 338 -21.32 -18.23 0.00
C GLU A 338 -20.73 -19.46 0.69
N VAL A 339 -21.42 -20.61 0.62
CA VAL A 339 -20.94 -21.88 1.20
C VAL A 339 -19.59 -22.28 0.59
N GLN A 340 -19.45 -22.19 -0.73
CA GLN A 340 -18.19 -22.49 -1.44
C GLN A 340 -17.04 -21.55 -1.05
N VAL A 341 -17.31 -20.23 -0.96
CA VAL A 341 -16.32 -19.23 -0.54
C VAL A 341 -15.88 -19.48 0.90
N VAL A 342 -16.81 -19.73 1.81
CA VAL A 342 -16.51 -20.02 3.22
C VAL A 342 -15.67 -21.28 3.34
N ARG A 343 -16.10 -22.37 2.67
CA ARG A 343 -15.39 -23.65 2.64
C ARG A 343 -13.97 -23.53 2.11
N THR A 344 -13.75 -22.68 1.12
CA THR A 344 -12.46 -22.53 0.43
C THR A 344 -11.53 -21.56 1.16
N LYS A 345 -12.04 -20.40 1.56
CA LYS A 345 -11.21 -19.24 1.94
C LYS A 345 -11.32 -18.84 3.41
N GLN A 346 -12.35 -19.29 4.13
CA GLN A 346 -12.59 -18.89 5.54
C GLN A 346 -12.36 -20.02 6.55
N MET A 347 -12.02 -21.22 6.10
CA MET A 347 -11.70 -22.33 6.99
C MET A 347 -10.35 -22.10 7.68
N HIS A 348 -10.35 -22.13 9.01
CA HIS A 348 -9.13 -22.07 9.79
C HIS A 348 -8.42 -23.43 9.79
N THR A 349 -7.13 -23.45 9.48
CA THR A 349 -6.30 -24.64 9.64
C THR A 349 -5.08 -24.29 10.46
N CYS A 350 -4.90 -24.97 11.59
CA CYS A 350 -3.75 -24.79 12.45
C CYS A 350 -2.51 -25.38 11.78
N THR A 351 -1.56 -24.54 11.34
CA THR A 351 -0.24 -25.01 10.90
C THR A 351 0.86 -24.60 11.90
N PRO A 352 1.92 -25.41 12.06
CA PRO A 352 3.07 -25.10 12.92
C PRO A 352 3.71 -23.74 12.62
N GLN A 353 3.70 -23.31 11.36
CA GLN A 353 4.37 -22.10 10.90
C GLN A 353 3.54 -20.83 11.08
N THR A 354 2.20 -20.94 11.23
CA THR A 354 1.31 -19.77 11.16
C THR A 354 0.29 -19.62 12.28
N CYS A 355 -0.30 -20.71 12.81
CA CYS A 355 -1.22 -20.60 13.97
C CYS A 355 -0.60 -21.11 15.27
N ILE A 356 0.17 -22.19 15.23
CA ILE A 356 0.57 -22.88 16.45
C ILE A 356 1.66 -22.08 17.14
N ILE A 357 1.36 -21.63 18.36
CA ILE A 357 2.31 -21.06 19.29
C ILE A 357 2.67 -22.15 20.28
N ASN A 358 3.96 -22.46 20.38
CA ASN A 358 4.48 -23.31 21.43
C ASN A 358 4.81 -22.44 22.63
N ASP A 359 4.13 -22.68 23.75
CA ASP A 359 4.50 -22.09 25.03
C ASP A 359 4.83 -23.18 26.06
N ARG A 360 5.18 -22.78 27.28
CA ARG A 360 5.55 -23.71 28.37
C ARG A 360 4.43 -24.68 28.75
N LYS A 361 3.18 -24.42 28.34
CA LYS A 361 2.00 -25.25 28.59
C LYS A 361 1.61 -26.11 27.38
N GLY A 362 2.35 -26.04 26.28
CA GLY A 362 2.16 -26.86 25.08
C GLY A 362 1.88 -26.05 23.82
N ALA A 363 1.54 -26.77 22.75
CA ALA A 363 1.13 -26.20 21.47
C ALA A 363 -0.31 -25.71 21.56
N ARG A 364 -0.56 -24.43 21.25
CA ARG A 364 -1.92 -23.87 21.14
C ARG A 364 -2.07 -23.01 19.91
N CYS A 365 -3.26 -22.94 19.34
CA CYS A 365 -3.52 -22.02 18.24
C CYS A 365 -3.66 -20.58 18.75
N LYS A 366 -2.91 -19.66 18.15
CA LYS A 366 -2.97 -18.21 18.39
C LYS A 366 -4.38 -17.63 18.31
N ARG A 367 -5.22 -18.20 17.44
CA ARG A 367 -6.60 -17.75 17.20
C ARG A 367 -7.62 -18.36 18.16
N ARG A 368 -7.19 -19.23 19.09
CA ARG A 368 -8.08 -19.99 20.00
C ARG A 368 -9.16 -20.75 19.24
N ALA A 369 -8.85 -21.19 18.03
CA ALA A 369 -9.68 -22.17 17.34
C ALA A 369 -9.72 -23.45 18.20
N PRO A 370 -10.89 -24.10 18.30
CA PRO A 370 -11.07 -25.30 19.12
C PRO A 370 -10.15 -26.45 18.70
#